data_AF-A0A1X7V6L1-F1
#
_entry.id   AF-A0A1X7V6L1-F1
#
_cell.length_a   1.000
_cell.length_b   1.000
_cell.length_c   1.000
_cell.angle_alpha   90.00
_cell.angle_beta   90.00
_cell.angle_gamma   90.00
#
_symmetry.space_group_name_H-M   'P 1'
#
loop_
_entity.id
_entity.type
_entity.pdbx_description
1 polymer ?
#
loop_
_entity_poly.entity_id
_entity_poly.type
_entity_poly.pdbx_seq_one_letter_code
_entity_poly.pdbx_strand_id
1 'polypeptide(L)'
;MDDATIRIAVGLRLGLPLGCPHSCHHCGSAVDDLATHGLHCKRSDGRLHRHSSINDILRRAFTAAGIPSRLEPSGLIGAESRRPDGVTLVPWKVGKCMCWDFTCPDTLAPSYVTMAATAGGSAAALAEERKITKYSHLSPSYLFTPLSIETMGAVGPKSSRFLKELGRRIMLHSGDPHSYNYLMQRLSVAIQKSNMISVLGSLGKESSDFID
;
A
#
# COMPACT_ATOMS: atom_id res chain seq x y z
N MET A 1 -14.10 -11.62 -5.14
CA MET A 1 -12.74 -11.52 -5.72
C MET A 1 -12.79 -12.43 -6.94
N ASP A 2 -12.31 -11.98 -8.10
CA ASP A 2 -12.29 -12.82 -9.31
C ASP A 2 -11.22 -13.92 -9.21
N ASP A 3 -11.33 -14.91 -10.10
CA ASP A 3 -10.44 -16.08 -10.14
C ASP A 3 -8.97 -15.69 -10.38
N ALA A 4 -8.71 -14.80 -11.34
CA ALA A 4 -7.35 -14.34 -11.66
C ALA A 4 -6.64 -13.70 -10.45
N THR A 5 -7.37 -12.89 -9.67
CA THR A 5 -6.83 -12.31 -8.43
C THR A 5 -6.46 -13.39 -7.42
N ILE A 6 -7.30 -14.41 -7.24
CA ILE A 6 -7.04 -15.51 -6.30
C ILE A 6 -5.84 -16.33 -6.78
N ARG A 7 -5.81 -16.71 -8.07
CA ARG A 7 -4.72 -17.46 -8.70
C ARG A 7 -3.38 -16.76 -8.51
N ILE A 8 -3.31 -15.46 -8.80
CA ILE A 8 -2.08 -14.68 -8.64
C ILE A 8 -1.70 -14.52 -7.17
N ALA A 9 -2.65 -14.23 -6.28
CA ALA A 9 -2.36 -14.09 -4.86
C ALA A 9 -1.80 -15.39 -4.25
N VAL A 10 -2.38 -16.54 -4.61
CA VAL A 10 -1.92 -17.85 -4.16
C VAL A 10 -0.57 -18.20 -4.80
N GLY A 11 -0.41 -17.99 -6.11
CA GLY A 11 0.84 -18.28 -6.80
C GLY A 11 2.02 -17.44 -6.29
N LEU A 12 1.82 -16.15 -6.06
CA LEU A 12 2.83 -15.28 -5.40
C LEU A 12 3.19 -15.81 -4.00
N ARG A 13 2.20 -16.30 -3.24
CA ARG A 13 2.41 -16.78 -1.86
C ARG A 13 3.15 -18.11 -1.81
N LEU A 14 2.90 -18.98 -2.77
CA LEU A 14 3.49 -20.32 -2.85
C LEU A 14 4.76 -20.38 -3.72
N GLY A 15 5.11 -19.30 -4.43
CA GLY A 15 6.23 -19.28 -5.36
C GLY A 15 5.97 -20.13 -6.60
N LEU A 16 4.72 -20.16 -7.09
CA LEU A 16 4.34 -20.93 -8.26
C LEU A 16 4.49 -20.09 -9.54
N PRO A 17 4.76 -20.73 -10.69
CA PRO A 17 4.69 -20.07 -11.98
C PRO A 17 3.33 -19.39 -12.20
N LEU A 18 3.37 -18.12 -12.60
CA LEU A 18 2.20 -17.27 -12.88
C LEU A 18 2.01 -17.00 -14.38
N GLY A 19 3.00 -17.35 -15.21
CA GLY A 19 2.93 -17.24 -16.66
C GLY A 19 4.18 -17.77 -17.33
N CYS A 20 4.28 -17.57 -18.65
CA CYS A 20 5.50 -17.86 -19.38
C CYS A 20 6.49 -16.67 -19.30
N PRO A 21 7.81 -16.93 -19.39
CA PRO A 21 8.79 -15.87 -19.53
C PRO A 21 8.46 -14.94 -20.70
N HIS A 22 8.53 -13.63 -20.48
CA HIS A 22 8.17 -12.61 -21.47
C HIS A 22 8.97 -11.33 -21.26
N SER A 23 8.83 -10.37 -22.18
CA SER A 23 9.34 -9.00 -21.99
C SER A 23 8.24 -8.10 -21.46
N CYS A 24 8.52 -7.38 -20.38
CA CYS A 24 7.58 -6.42 -19.79
C CYS A 24 7.19 -5.36 -20.82
N HIS A 25 5.89 -5.25 -21.13
CA HIS A 25 5.36 -4.30 -22.11
C HIS A 25 5.74 -2.83 -21.82
N HIS A 26 5.92 -2.48 -20.55
CA HIS A 26 6.16 -1.10 -20.13
C HIS A 26 7.64 -0.66 -20.14
N CYS A 27 8.56 -1.56 -19.79
CA CYS A 27 9.98 -1.23 -19.63
C CYS A 27 10.95 -2.15 -20.38
N GLY A 28 10.45 -3.18 -21.07
CA GLY A 28 11.25 -4.11 -21.88
C GLY A 28 12.10 -5.11 -21.08
N SER A 29 12.07 -5.05 -19.74
CA SER A 29 12.83 -5.99 -18.91
C SER A 29 12.32 -7.41 -19.07
N ALA A 30 13.23 -8.39 -19.01
CA ALA A 30 12.87 -9.80 -18.99
C ALA A 30 12.08 -10.12 -17.69
N VAL A 31 11.01 -10.88 -17.85
CA VAL A 31 10.14 -11.36 -16.79
C VAL A 31 10.21 -12.88 -16.82
N ASP A 32 10.46 -13.49 -15.66
CA ASP A 32 10.49 -14.94 -15.49
C ASP A 32 9.08 -15.53 -15.38
N ASP A 33 9.01 -16.84 -15.20
CA ASP A 33 7.75 -17.58 -15.03
C ASP A 33 6.99 -17.22 -13.74
N LEU A 34 7.70 -16.74 -12.71
CA LEU A 34 7.10 -16.22 -11.48
C LEU A 34 6.41 -14.86 -11.66
N ALA A 35 6.67 -14.16 -12.78
CA ALA A 35 6.02 -12.91 -13.17
C ALA A 35 6.05 -11.79 -12.12
N THR A 36 7.01 -11.80 -11.20
CA THR A 36 7.05 -10.85 -10.05
C THR A 36 7.51 -9.45 -10.45
N HIS A 37 8.12 -9.30 -11.63
CA HIS A 37 8.62 -8.02 -12.15
C HIS A 37 7.57 -6.90 -12.11
N GLY A 38 6.31 -7.24 -12.43
CA GLY A 38 5.20 -6.30 -12.40
C GLY A 38 5.01 -5.59 -11.06
N LEU A 39 5.43 -6.20 -9.94
CA LEU A 39 5.26 -5.66 -8.59
C LEU A 39 6.19 -4.48 -8.28
N HIS A 40 7.37 -4.42 -8.88
CA HIS A 40 8.37 -3.35 -8.68
C HIS A 40 8.70 -2.54 -9.94
N CYS A 41 8.12 -2.89 -11.10
CA CYS A 41 8.28 -2.09 -12.30
C CYS A 41 7.84 -0.63 -12.04
N LYS A 42 8.71 0.35 -12.36
CA LYS A 42 8.42 1.78 -12.15
C LYS A 42 7.20 2.26 -12.95
N ARG A 43 6.87 1.55 -14.03
CA ARG A 43 5.74 1.80 -14.94
C ARG A 43 4.60 0.79 -14.77
N SER A 44 4.57 0.05 -13.66
CA SER A 44 3.52 -0.93 -13.36
C SER A 44 2.12 -0.31 -13.31
N ASP A 45 1.17 -0.92 -14.02
CA ASP A 45 -0.23 -0.50 -14.03
C ASP A 45 -0.89 -0.60 -12.64
N GLY A 46 -0.48 -1.58 -11.84
CA GLY A 46 -1.03 -1.79 -10.50
C GLY A 46 -0.57 -0.74 -9.48
N ARG A 47 0.49 0.05 -9.77
CA ARG A 47 1.06 1.02 -8.81
C ARG A 47 0.08 2.13 -8.43
N LEU A 48 -0.54 2.77 -9.43
CA LEU A 48 -1.50 3.86 -9.20
C LEU A 48 -2.82 3.33 -8.62
N HIS A 49 -3.27 2.17 -9.09
CA HIS A 49 -4.46 1.50 -8.54
C HIS A 49 -4.27 1.16 -7.06
N ARG A 50 -3.11 0.63 -6.68
CA ARG A 50 -2.76 0.31 -5.29
C ARG A 50 -2.81 1.55 -4.41
N HIS A 51 -2.19 2.63 -4.87
CA HIS A 51 -2.10 3.88 -4.12
C HIS A 51 -3.47 4.50 -3.88
N SER A 52 -4.29 4.60 -4.92
CA SER A 52 -5.64 5.17 -4.86
C SER A 52 -6.60 4.30 -4.04
N SER A 53 -6.58 2.98 -4.25
CA SER A 53 -7.48 2.04 -3.54
C SER A 53 -7.22 2.01 -2.04
N ILE A 54 -5.95 2.00 -1.62
CA ILE A 54 -5.61 2.01 -0.20
C ILE A 54 -5.97 3.36 0.43
N ASN A 55 -5.70 4.47 -0.25
CA ASN A 55 -6.09 5.79 0.26
C ASN A 55 -7.61 5.97 0.36
N ASP A 56 -8.41 5.39 -0.55
CA ASP A 56 -9.87 5.36 -0.41
C ASP A 56 -10.32 4.55 0.81
N ILE A 57 -9.71 3.37 1.05
CA ILE A 57 -9.98 2.57 2.25
C ILE A 57 -9.64 3.35 3.52
N LEU A 58 -8.50 4.03 3.56
CA LEU A 58 -8.10 4.85 4.71
C LEU A 58 -9.08 6.01 4.94
N ARG A 59 -9.50 6.72 3.89
CA ARG A 59 -10.50 7.79 3.98
C ARG A 59 -11.83 7.28 4.55
N ARG A 60 -12.30 6.11 4.09
CA ARG A 60 -13.51 5.48 4.63
C ARG A 60 -13.32 5.03 6.07
N ALA A 61 -12.14 4.55 6.43
CA ALA A 61 -11.80 4.17 7.81
C ALA A 61 -11.82 5.39 8.76
N PHE A 62 -11.27 6.53 8.33
CA PHE A 62 -11.40 7.79 9.07
C PHE A 62 -12.86 8.22 9.22
N THR A 63 -13.65 8.13 8.15
CA THR A 63 -15.10 8.43 8.17
C THR A 63 -15.83 7.53 9.18
N ALA A 64 -15.53 6.23 9.19
CA ALA A 64 -16.10 5.27 10.14
C ALA A 64 -15.69 5.54 11.60
N ALA A 65 -14.58 6.24 11.82
CA ALA A 65 -14.14 6.71 13.13
C ALA A 65 -14.73 8.08 13.52
N GLY A 66 -15.61 8.68 12.70
CA GLY A 66 -16.14 10.02 12.92
C GLY A 66 -15.10 11.13 12.71
N ILE A 67 -14.01 10.85 11.98
CA ILE A 67 -12.91 11.79 11.77
C ILE A 67 -12.96 12.29 10.31
N PRO A 68 -13.35 13.55 10.07
CA PRO A 68 -13.30 14.10 8.73
C PRO A 68 -11.84 14.20 8.25
N SER A 69 -11.61 13.83 6.99
CA SER A 69 -10.28 13.86 6.36
C SER A 69 -10.40 14.19 4.88
N ARG A 70 -9.31 14.72 4.29
CA ARG A 70 -9.22 14.97 2.85
C ARG A 70 -7.98 14.29 2.28
N LEU A 71 -8.10 13.82 1.04
CA LEU A 71 -6.98 13.32 0.27
C LEU A 71 -6.30 14.46 -0.46
N GLU A 72 -5.02 14.25 -0.75
CA GLU A 72 -4.14 15.14 -1.46
C GLU A 72 -4.24 16.61 -0.96
N PRO A 73 -3.88 16.92 0.29
CA PRO A 73 -3.92 18.29 0.78
C PRO A 73 -2.84 19.18 0.13
N SER A 74 -3.23 20.31 -0.46
CA SER A 74 -2.29 21.34 -0.93
C SER A 74 -2.03 22.40 0.15
N GLY A 75 -0.83 23.00 0.13
CA GLY A 75 -0.49 24.17 0.94
C GLY A 75 -0.43 23.91 2.46
N LEU A 76 -0.06 22.70 2.88
CA LEU A 76 0.03 22.36 4.31
C LEU A 76 1.08 23.19 5.04
N ILE A 77 2.26 23.38 4.43
CA ILE A 77 3.36 24.20 4.94
C ILE A 77 4.06 24.91 3.77
N GLY A 78 3.92 26.24 3.71
CA GLY A 78 4.76 27.13 2.89
C GLY A 78 4.89 26.78 1.40
N ALA A 79 6.04 27.16 0.82
CA ALA A 79 6.40 26.97 -0.59
C ALA A 79 6.90 25.56 -0.93
N GLU A 80 6.85 24.60 0.00
CA GLU A 80 7.27 23.23 -0.26
C GLU A 80 6.21 22.46 -1.06
N SER A 81 6.63 21.87 -2.19
CA SER A 81 5.76 21.11 -3.09
C SER A 81 5.46 19.68 -2.63
N ARG A 82 5.95 19.27 -1.45
CA ARG A 82 5.81 17.89 -0.95
C ARG A 82 4.41 17.68 -0.37
N ARG A 83 3.61 16.91 -1.11
CA ARG A 83 2.21 16.62 -0.78
C ARG A 83 2.08 15.23 -0.15
N PRO A 84 1.69 15.11 1.13
CA PRO A 84 1.27 13.82 1.68
C PRO A 84 -0.05 13.37 1.03
N ASP A 85 -0.41 12.12 1.20
CA ASP A 85 -1.63 11.56 0.58
C ASP A 85 -2.91 12.03 1.24
N GLY A 86 -2.86 12.36 2.52
CA GLY A 86 -4.04 12.84 3.22
C GLY A 86 -3.75 13.51 4.54
N VAL A 87 -4.76 14.22 5.03
CA VAL A 87 -4.74 14.92 6.32
C VAL A 87 -6.12 14.87 6.99
N THR A 88 -6.13 14.74 8.31
CA THR A 88 -7.37 14.92 9.10
C THR A 88 -7.75 16.39 9.17
N LEU A 89 -9.05 16.69 9.14
CA LEU A 89 -9.57 18.07 9.26
C LEU A 89 -9.78 18.50 10.71
N VAL A 90 -9.65 17.54 11.64
CA VAL A 90 -9.68 17.76 13.08
C VAL A 90 -8.40 17.23 13.72
N PRO A 91 -8.00 17.75 14.90
CA PRO A 91 -6.86 17.25 15.63
C PRO A 91 -6.95 15.75 15.92
N TRP A 92 -5.88 15.01 15.61
CA TRP A 92 -5.77 13.59 15.90
C TRP A 92 -5.31 13.34 17.33
N LYS A 93 -4.29 14.09 17.79
CA LYS A 93 -3.70 14.03 19.13
C LYS A 93 -2.95 15.35 19.39
N VAL A 94 -2.90 15.79 20.66
CA VAL A 94 -2.16 16.99 21.11
C VAL A 94 -2.40 18.25 20.27
N GLY A 95 -3.66 18.50 19.88
CA GLY A 95 -4.04 19.67 19.09
C GLY A 95 -3.56 19.66 17.62
N LYS A 96 -2.88 18.60 17.17
CA LYS A 96 -2.33 18.50 15.81
C LYS A 96 -3.13 17.56 14.93
N CYS A 97 -3.37 17.94 13.69
CA CYS A 97 -3.93 17.06 12.66
C CYS A 97 -2.92 15.96 12.28
N MET A 98 -3.42 14.82 11.82
CA MET A 98 -2.60 13.71 11.33
C MET A 98 -2.49 13.78 9.81
N CYS A 99 -1.25 13.86 9.31
CA CYS A 99 -0.91 13.63 7.92
C CYS A 99 -0.43 12.20 7.73
N TRP A 100 -0.73 11.60 6.58
CA TRP A 100 -0.23 10.28 6.22
C TRP A 100 0.19 10.20 4.77
N ASP A 101 1.02 9.22 4.47
CA ASP A 101 1.47 8.93 3.12
C ASP A 101 1.69 7.42 2.98
N PHE A 102 1.01 6.84 1.99
CA PHE A 102 1.03 5.42 1.71
C PHE A 102 2.19 5.04 0.79
N THR A 103 2.72 3.86 1.00
CA THR A 103 3.71 3.22 0.15
C THR A 103 3.56 1.71 0.22
N CYS A 104 3.89 1.05 -0.88
CA CYS A 104 3.89 -0.41 -0.94
C CYS A 104 5.19 -0.89 -1.57
N PRO A 105 6.23 -1.16 -0.77
CA PRO A 105 7.45 -1.75 -1.27
C PRO A 105 7.19 -3.19 -1.72
N ASP A 106 7.86 -3.60 -2.79
CA ASP A 106 7.81 -4.98 -3.24
C ASP A 106 8.74 -5.86 -2.40
N THR A 107 8.17 -6.83 -1.67
CA THR A 107 8.91 -7.81 -0.87
C THR A 107 9.96 -8.55 -1.70
N LEU A 108 9.63 -8.83 -2.96
CA LEU A 108 10.41 -9.70 -3.85
C LEU A 108 11.36 -8.92 -4.76
N ALA A 109 11.41 -7.59 -4.64
CA ALA A 109 12.32 -6.79 -5.43
C ALA A 109 13.78 -7.19 -5.13
N PRO A 110 14.67 -7.21 -6.15
CA PRO A 110 16.08 -7.56 -5.95
C PRO A 110 16.79 -6.74 -4.85
N SER A 111 16.39 -5.48 -4.66
CA SER A 111 16.95 -4.61 -3.62
C SER A 111 16.45 -4.89 -2.19
N TYR A 112 15.39 -5.69 -2.03
CA TYR A 112 14.74 -5.93 -0.74
C TYR A 112 14.68 -7.42 -0.37
N VAL A 113 14.76 -8.34 -1.32
CA VAL A 113 14.54 -9.78 -1.09
C VAL A 113 15.43 -10.34 0.03
N THR A 114 16.71 -9.95 0.09
CA THR A 114 17.63 -10.43 1.13
C THR A 114 17.22 -9.98 2.53
N MET A 115 16.82 -8.72 2.71
CA MET A 115 16.37 -8.24 4.04
C MET A 115 14.97 -8.75 4.38
N ALA A 116 14.10 -8.90 3.39
CA ALA A 116 12.74 -9.39 3.55
C ALA A 116 12.69 -10.87 3.94
N ALA A 117 13.62 -11.68 3.43
CA ALA A 117 13.78 -13.08 3.79
C ALA A 117 14.17 -13.27 5.27
N THR A 118 14.95 -12.34 5.84
CA THR A 118 15.39 -12.43 7.25
C THR A 118 14.31 -12.03 8.24
N ALA A 119 13.52 -11.01 7.92
CA ALA A 119 12.47 -10.51 8.79
C ALA A 119 11.32 -9.93 7.97
N GLY A 120 10.12 -10.52 8.13
CA GLY A 120 8.92 -10.01 7.48
C GLY A 120 8.62 -8.57 7.88
N GLY A 121 8.29 -7.72 6.91
CA GLY A 121 8.02 -6.30 7.15
C GLY A 121 9.26 -5.42 7.14
N SER A 122 10.45 -5.95 6.87
CA SER A 122 11.70 -5.16 6.83
C SER A 122 11.71 -4.15 5.67
N ALA A 123 11.20 -4.50 4.49
CA ALA A 123 11.07 -3.57 3.38
C ALA A 123 10.04 -2.48 3.71
N ALA A 124 8.94 -2.85 4.38
CA ALA A 124 7.98 -1.87 4.88
C ALA A 124 8.61 -0.93 5.91
N ALA A 125 9.35 -1.44 6.90
CA ALA A 125 10.01 -0.65 7.94
C ALA A 125 11.01 0.35 7.36
N LEU A 126 11.85 -0.08 6.41
CA LEU A 126 12.78 0.82 5.72
C LEU A 126 12.04 1.91 4.94
N ALA A 127 10.92 1.58 4.29
CA ALA A 127 10.09 2.57 3.60
C ALA A 127 9.41 3.55 4.58
N GLU A 128 9.05 3.12 5.79
CA GLU A 128 8.54 4.01 6.84
C GLU A 128 9.56 5.08 7.23
N GLU A 129 10.81 4.67 7.48
CA GLU A 129 11.90 5.58 7.84
C GLU A 129 12.14 6.63 6.75
N ARG A 130 12.19 6.19 5.49
CA ARG A 130 12.33 7.10 4.34
C ARG A 130 11.21 8.13 4.27
N LYS A 131 9.96 7.72 4.52
CA LYS A 131 8.80 8.63 4.52
C LYS A 131 8.84 9.60 5.70
N ILE A 132 9.23 9.14 6.90
CA ILE A 132 9.37 10.01 8.07
C ILE A 132 10.43 11.08 7.83
N THR A 133 11.59 10.70 7.28
CA THR A 133 12.63 11.65 6.90
C THR A 133 12.14 12.61 5.82
N LYS A 134 11.40 12.13 4.81
CA LYS A 134 10.82 12.96 3.74
C LYS A 134 9.89 14.05 4.27
N TYR A 135 9.11 13.74 5.30
CA TYR A 135 8.06 14.61 5.87
C TYR A 135 8.39 15.17 7.26
N SER A 136 9.67 15.17 7.67
CA SER A 136 10.10 15.68 8.97
C SER A 136 9.74 17.15 9.21
N HIS A 137 9.72 17.94 8.14
CA HIS A 137 9.30 19.35 8.12
C HIS A 137 7.84 19.56 8.57
N LEU A 138 6.99 18.53 8.53
CA LEU A 138 5.60 18.63 9.00
C LEU A 138 5.49 18.71 10.53
N SER A 139 6.50 18.22 11.27
CA SER A 139 6.44 18.03 12.72
C SER A 139 6.08 19.26 13.57
N PRO A 140 6.42 20.52 13.19
CA PRO A 140 6.03 21.70 13.97
C PRO A 140 4.50 21.85 14.05
N SER A 141 3.79 21.62 12.94
CA SER A 141 2.36 21.91 12.80
C SER A 141 1.47 20.67 12.74
N TYR A 142 2.00 19.53 12.31
CA TYR A 142 1.24 18.30 12.07
C TYR A 142 1.92 17.10 12.71
N LEU A 143 1.12 16.07 12.98
CA LEU A 143 1.62 14.72 13.18
C LEU A 143 1.79 14.06 11.81
N PHE A 144 2.79 13.20 11.68
CA PHE A 144 2.98 12.41 10.46
C PHE A 144 3.09 10.92 10.80
N THR A 145 2.42 10.09 9.99
CA THR A 145 2.54 8.64 10.07
C THR A 145 2.72 8.03 8.67
N PRO A 146 3.74 7.21 8.45
CA PRO A 146 3.85 6.46 7.20
C PRO A 146 2.87 5.28 7.21
N LEU A 147 2.30 4.95 6.05
CA LEU A 147 1.50 3.75 5.84
C LEU A 147 2.24 2.86 4.84
N SER A 148 2.99 1.90 5.34
CA SER A 148 3.84 1.01 4.57
C SER A 148 3.36 -0.43 4.71
N ILE A 149 2.88 -0.99 3.60
CA ILE A 149 2.41 -2.38 3.51
C ILE A 149 3.12 -3.01 2.33
N GLU A 150 3.86 -4.08 2.55
CA GLU A 150 4.54 -4.81 1.47
C GLU A 150 3.56 -5.49 0.50
N THR A 151 4.03 -5.79 -0.71
CA THR A 151 3.25 -6.54 -1.73
C THR A 151 2.76 -7.89 -1.22
N MET A 152 3.52 -8.55 -0.34
CA MET A 152 3.13 -9.82 0.28
C MET A 152 2.28 -9.65 1.56
N GLY A 153 1.89 -8.41 1.90
CA GLY A 153 0.96 -8.09 2.99
C GLY A 153 1.60 -7.81 4.34
N ALA A 154 2.93 -7.88 4.46
CA ALA A 154 3.61 -7.51 5.70
C ALA A 154 3.48 -6.00 5.97
N VAL A 155 3.01 -5.64 7.15
CA VAL A 155 2.77 -4.24 7.52
C VAL A 155 3.92 -3.73 8.38
N GLY A 156 4.46 -2.56 8.05
CA GLY A 156 5.53 -1.95 8.83
C GLY A 156 5.11 -1.65 10.28
N PRO A 157 6.06 -1.60 11.23
CA PRO A 157 5.76 -1.48 12.65
C PRO A 157 5.05 -0.17 13.02
N LYS A 158 5.37 0.97 12.38
CA LYS A 158 4.68 2.25 12.66
C LYS A 158 3.28 2.25 12.05
N SER A 159 3.13 1.68 10.86
CA SER A 159 1.88 1.50 10.14
C SER A 159 0.92 0.61 10.92
N SER A 160 1.42 -0.52 11.45
CA SER A 160 0.64 -1.45 12.27
C SER A 160 0.12 -0.77 13.54
N ARG A 161 0.96 0.00 14.24
CA ARG A 161 0.52 0.80 15.40
C ARG A 161 -0.55 1.81 15.03
N PHE A 162 -0.37 2.52 13.92
CA PHE A 162 -1.35 3.49 13.45
C PHE A 162 -2.68 2.86 13.06
N LEU A 163 -2.66 1.75 12.30
CA LEU A 163 -3.87 1.03 11.88
C LEU A 163 -4.62 0.43 13.07
N LYS A 164 -3.91 -0.07 14.10
CA LYS A 164 -4.52 -0.52 15.35
C LYS A 164 -5.24 0.61 16.08
N GLU A 165 -4.59 1.78 16.19
CA GLU A 165 -5.21 2.95 16.80
C GLU A 165 -6.42 3.44 15.99
N LEU A 166 -6.33 3.47 14.66
CA LEU A 166 -7.46 3.81 13.81
C LEU A 166 -8.61 2.80 13.98
N GLY A 167 -8.32 1.51 13.96
CA GLY A 167 -9.30 0.45 14.23
C GLY A 167 -9.97 0.58 15.59
N ARG A 168 -9.21 0.93 16.64
CA ARG A 168 -9.74 1.22 17.98
C ARG A 168 -10.69 2.41 17.99
N ARG A 169 -10.37 3.48 17.25
CA ARG A 169 -11.27 4.65 17.14
C ARG A 169 -12.55 4.33 16.37
N ILE A 170 -12.48 3.53 15.32
CA ILE A 170 -13.67 3.02 14.61
C ILE A 170 -14.52 2.20 15.58
N MET A 171 -13.91 1.29 16.35
CA MET A 171 -14.63 0.48 17.35
C MET A 171 -15.34 1.38 18.38
N LEU A 172 -14.66 2.40 18.92
CA LEU A 172 -15.26 3.32 19.88
C LEU A 172 -16.42 4.14 19.29
N HIS A 173 -16.34 4.51 18.01
CA HIS A 173 -17.36 5.29 17.34
C HIS A 173 -18.57 4.45 16.88
N SER A 174 -18.32 3.23 16.39
CA SER A 174 -19.36 2.35 15.81
C SER A 174 -19.93 1.32 16.80
N GLY A 175 -19.21 1.02 17.88
CA GLY A 175 -19.53 -0.06 18.81
C GLY A 175 -19.10 -1.47 18.35
N ASP A 176 -18.54 -1.63 17.15
CA ASP A 176 -18.19 -2.95 16.60
C ASP A 176 -16.77 -3.40 17.02
N PRO A 177 -16.62 -4.48 17.82
CA PRO A 177 -15.33 -4.96 18.29
C PRO A 177 -14.42 -5.50 17.16
N HIS A 178 -14.97 -5.82 15.98
CA HIS A 178 -14.23 -6.39 14.85
C HIS A 178 -13.75 -5.32 13.85
N SER A 179 -13.97 -4.04 14.14
CA SER A 179 -13.62 -2.91 13.26
C SER A 179 -12.19 -2.97 12.71
N TYR A 180 -11.21 -3.32 13.55
CA TYR A 180 -9.82 -3.47 13.11
C TYR A 180 -9.64 -4.62 12.12
N ASN A 181 -10.28 -5.77 12.37
CA ASN A 181 -10.18 -6.95 11.49
C ASN A 181 -10.76 -6.64 10.11
N TYR A 182 -11.91 -5.97 10.04
CA TYR A 182 -12.49 -5.56 8.76
C TYR A 182 -11.64 -4.54 8.01
N LEU A 183 -10.99 -3.62 8.71
CA LEU A 183 -10.02 -2.70 8.10
C LEU A 183 -8.85 -3.48 7.48
N MET A 184 -8.25 -4.40 8.22
CA MET A 184 -7.14 -5.21 7.74
C MET A 184 -7.52 -6.12 6.57
N GLN A 185 -8.72 -6.71 6.59
CA GLN A 185 -9.24 -7.51 5.48
C GLN A 185 -9.39 -6.67 4.20
N ARG A 186 -9.97 -5.46 4.30
CA ARG A 186 -10.12 -4.54 3.16
C ARG A 186 -8.76 -4.15 2.57
N LEU A 187 -7.79 -3.82 3.42
CA LEU A 187 -6.42 -3.51 2.99
C LEU A 187 -5.76 -4.71 2.31
N SER A 188 -5.85 -5.90 2.91
CA SER A 188 -5.28 -7.14 2.35
C SER A 188 -5.86 -7.45 0.96
N VAL A 189 -7.19 -7.41 0.82
CA VAL A 189 -7.88 -7.65 -0.47
C VAL A 189 -7.45 -6.63 -1.52
N ALA A 190 -7.33 -5.35 -1.16
CA ALA A 190 -6.91 -4.31 -2.09
C ALA A 190 -5.46 -4.49 -2.56
N ILE A 191 -4.55 -4.92 -1.68
CA ILE A 191 -3.17 -5.25 -2.06
C ILE A 191 -3.17 -6.41 -3.07
N GLN A 192 -3.88 -7.50 -2.81
CA GLN A 192 -3.89 -8.65 -3.71
C GLN A 192 -4.49 -8.34 -5.08
N LYS A 193 -5.59 -7.58 -5.14
CA LYS A 193 -6.15 -7.08 -6.41
C LYS A 193 -5.14 -6.23 -7.18
N SER A 194 -4.41 -5.36 -6.48
CA SER A 194 -3.39 -4.53 -7.10
C SER A 194 -2.19 -5.33 -7.59
N ASN A 195 -1.83 -6.40 -6.90
CA ASN A 195 -0.77 -7.32 -7.33
C ASN A 195 -1.16 -8.03 -8.62
N MET A 196 -2.41 -8.50 -8.73
CA MET A 196 -2.93 -9.06 -9.99
C MET A 196 -2.78 -8.08 -11.15
N ILE A 197 -3.21 -6.83 -10.97
CA ILE A 197 -3.09 -5.79 -12.02
C ILE A 197 -1.62 -5.53 -12.36
N SER A 198 -0.74 -5.49 -11.35
CA SER A 198 0.70 -5.33 -11.55
C SER A 198 1.32 -6.46 -12.37
N VAL A 199 0.97 -7.71 -12.06
CA VAL A 199 1.48 -8.91 -12.74
C VAL A 199 0.93 -9.00 -14.15
N LEU A 200 -0.39 -8.92 -14.35
CA LEU A 200 -0.98 -8.99 -15.68
C LEU A 200 -0.60 -7.80 -16.57
N GLY A 201 -0.39 -6.62 -15.96
CA GLY A 201 0.04 -5.42 -16.68
C GLY A 201 1.42 -5.54 -17.34
N SER A 202 2.27 -6.50 -16.93
CA SER A 202 3.55 -6.71 -17.63
C SER A 202 3.40 -7.43 -18.97
N LEU A 203 2.29 -8.16 -19.19
CA LEU A 203 2.06 -8.95 -20.40
C LEU A 203 1.60 -8.12 -21.62
N GLY A 204 1.03 -6.93 -21.39
CA GLY A 204 0.44 -6.10 -22.47
C GLY A 204 -0.91 -6.60 -22.98
N LYS A 205 -1.65 -5.77 -23.72
CA LYS A 205 -3.05 -6.02 -24.13
C LYS A 205 -3.25 -7.12 -25.19
N GLU A 206 -2.19 -7.65 -25.79
CA GLU A 206 -2.25 -8.67 -26.85
C GLU A 206 -2.17 -10.11 -26.32
N SER A 207 -2.20 -10.30 -25.01
CA SER A 207 -2.05 -11.61 -24.33
C SER A 207 -3.37 -12.15 -23.79
N SER A 208 -4.47 -11.96 -24.53
CA SER A 208 -5.79 -12.53 -24.20
C SER A 208 -5.84 -14.06 -24.23
N ASP A 209 -4.79 -14.70 -24.74
CA ASP A 209 -4.73 -16.15 -24.95
C ASP A 209 -4.15 -16.95 -23.76
N PHE A 210 -3.85 -16.28 -22.63
CA PHE A 210 -3.21 -16.91 -21.45
C PHE A 210 -4.13 -17.04 -20.22
N ILE A 211 -5.44 -16.81 -20.38
CA ILE A 211 -6.41 -16.81 -19.28
C ILE A 211 -7.42 -17.98 -19.36
N ASP A 212 -7.32 -18.84 -20.37
CA ASP A 212 -8.09 -20.10 -20.41
C ASP A 212 -7.32 -21.28 -19.79
#